data_AF-A0A7C3LF54-F1
#
_entry.id   AF-A0A7C3LF54-F1
#
_cell.length_a   1.000
_cell.length_b   1.000
_cell.length_c   1.000
_cell.angle_alpha   90.00
_cell.angle_beta   90.00
_cell.angle_gamma   90.00
#
_symmetry.space_group_name_H-M   'P 1'
#
loop_
_entity.id
_entity.type
_entity.pdbx_description
1 polymer ?
#
loop_
_entity_poly.entity_id
_entity_poly.type
_entity_poly.pdbx_seq_one_letter_code
_entity_poly.pdbx_strand_id
1 'polypeptide(L)'
;MGASMRSILVLSLLAAPAAFSQDVKKAAPTQKEIDDAVWKGIEYLKTAPSPGGHLKTNCDELIILTMIHARVDEKNPVFQKLLSGVLSAPLEHTYKVALLAMCLEELDPAYYQPRIAQCAQFLIDNQCKNGQWSYGSPTKAVDGMPTLEPRKAVESGPKPKG
;
A
#
# COMPACT_ATOMS: atom_id res chain seq x y z
N MET A 1 75.46 -45.25 38.06
CA MET A 1 74.42 -44.28 38.48
C MET A 1 74.33 -43.22 37.40
N GLY A 2 73.37 -43.34 36.48
CA GLY A 2 73.33 -42.57 35.23
C GLY A 2 71.96 -41.98 34.95
N ALA A 3 71.96 -40.65 34.77
CA ALA A 3 71.02 -39.76 34.08
C ALA A 3 69.50 -40.02 34.18
N SER A 4 68.83 -39.13 34.92
CA SER A 4 67.38 -38.95 34.93
C SER A 4 66.94 -38.16 33.68
N MET A 5 66.13 -38.81 32.84
CA MET A 5 65.56 -38.25 31.62
C MET A 5 64.28 -37.47 31.96
N ARG A 6 64.35 -36.13 31.93
CA ARG A 6 63.18 -35.25 32.09
C ARG A 6 62.53 -35.02 30.74
N SER A 7 61.41 -35.70 30.48
CA SER A 7 60.53 -35.42 29.36
C SER A 7 59.85 -34.05 29.56
N ILE A 8 60.18 -33.08 28.71
CA ILE A 8 59.46 -31.81 28.61
C ILE A 8 58.33 -32.00 27.58
N LEU A 9 57.10 -32.06 28.08
CA LEU A 9 55.89 -32.10 27.25
C LEU A 9 55.45 -30.64 27.04
N VAL A 10 55.82 -30.05 25.90
CA VAL A 10 55.38 -28.71 25.51
C VAL A 10 53.95 -28.82 25.01
N LEU A 11 52.99 -28.43 25.86
CA LEU A 11 51.59 -28.30 25.51
C LEU A 11 51.41 -26.96 24.77
N SER A 12 51.47 -26.97 23.44
CA SER A 12 51.15 -25.83 22.60
C SER A 12 49.65 -25.53 22.70
N LEU A 13 49.27 -24.57 23.56
CA LEU A 13 47.95 -23.94 23.51
C LEU A 13 47.84 -23.20 22.17
N LEU A 14 47.14 -23.79 21.21
CA LEU A 14 46.55 -23.05 20.10
C LEU A 14 45.49 -22.11 20.70
N ALA A 15 45.88 -20.84 20.89
CA ALA A 15 44.93 -19.75 21.04
C ALA A 15 44.18 -19.61 19.72
N ALA A 16 43.06 -20.33 19.58
CA ALA A 16 42.09 -20.02 18.55
C ALA A 16 41.60 -18.59 18.81
N PRO A 17 41.76 -17.64 17.88
CA PRO A 17 41.10 -16.36 18.03
C PRO A 17 39.60 -16.66 18.05
N ALA A 18 38.97 -16.42 19.20
CA ALA A 18 37.52 -16.31 19.27
C ALA A 18 37.14 -15.23 18.26
N ALA A 19 36.72 -15.66 17.07
CA ALA A 19 36.05 -14.80 16.12
C ALA A 19 34.80 -14.32 16.84
N PHE A 20 34.89 -13.15 17.46
CA PHE A 20 33.74 -12.40 17.90
C PHE A 20 32.87 -12.24 16.65
N SER A 21 31.82 -13.04 16.57
CA SER A 21 30.64 -12.71 15.78
C SER A 21 30.08 -11.45 16.43
N GLN A 22 30.67 -10.30 16.11
CA GLN A 22 30.05 -9.03 16.34
C GLN A 22 28.83 -9.04 15.43
N ASP A 23 27.68 -9.35 15.99
CA ASP A 23 26.41 -8.86 15.48
C ASP A 23 26.58 -7.33 15.39
N VAL A 24 27.04 -6.87 14.22
CA VAL A 24 27.06 -5.45 13.91
C VAL A 24 25.60 -5.08 13.87
N LYS A 25 25.10 -4.54 15.00
CA LYS A 25 23.77 -3.93 15.06
C LYS A 25 23.72 -2.92 13.93
N LYS A 26 23.07 -3.29 12.83
CA LYS A 26 22.95 -2.43 11.66
C LYS A 26 22.27 -1.16 12.15
N ALA A 27 22.89 0.00 11.89
CA ALA A 27 22.30 1.27 12.27
C ALA A 27 20.89 1.37 11.66
N ALA A 28 19.97 1.99 12.39
CA ALA A 28 18.64 2.25 11.88
C ALA A 28 18.73 3.09 10.58
N PRO A 29 17.87 2.85 9.59
CA PRO A 29 17.88 3.62 8.36
C PRO A 29 17.57 5.10 8.63
N THR A 30 18.22 5.98 7.88
CA THR A 30 17.95 7.42 7.86
C THR A 30 16.61 7.72 7.16
N GLN A 31 16.04 8.90 7.41
CA GLN A 31 14.81 9.31 6.72
C GLN A 31 14.97 9.31 5.20
N LYS A 32 16.13 9.75 4.70
CA LYS A 32 16.42 9.75 3.26
C LYS A 32 16.39 8.33 2.68
N GLU A 33 16.98 7.35 3.38
CA GLU A 33 16.97 5.95 2.92
C GLU A 33 15.55 5.36 2.93
N ILE A 34 14.72 5.77 3.89
CA ILE A 34 13.29 5.40 3.95
C ILE A 34 12.55 6.00 2.75
N ASP A 35 12.72 7.30 2.51
CA ASP A 35 12.06 7.99 1.39
C ASP A 35 12.49 7.40 0.03
N ASP A 36 13.79 7.13 -0.15
CA ASP A 36 14.32 6.47 -1.33
C ASP A 36 13.70 5.07 -1.52
N ALA A 37 13.51 4.31 -0.44
CA ALA A 37 12.90 2.99 -0.50
C ALA A 37 11.40 3.06 -0.85
N VAL A 38 10.66 4.01 -0.27
CA VAL A 38 9.26 4.28 -0.62
C VAL A 38 9.14 4.63 -2.11
N TRP A 39 9.98 5.54 -2.60
CA TRP A 39 9.95 5.94 -4.01
C TRP A 39 10.29 4.81 -4.97
N LYS A 40 11.27 3.95 -4.62
CA LYS A 40 11.53 2.73 -5.39
C LYS A 40 10.31 1.81 -5.46
N GLY A 41 9.59 1.67 -4.35
CA GLY A 41 8.33 0.93 -4.31
C GLY A 41 7.26 1.54 -5.22
N ILE A 42 7.11 2.87 -5.21
CA ILE A 42 6.16 3.58 -6.08
C ILE A 42 6.51 3.44 -7.56
N GLU A 43 7.78 3.59 -7.93
CA GLU A 43 8.21 3.39 -9.33
C GLU A 43 7.93 1.97 -9.82
N TYR A 44 8.14 0.97 -8.95
CA TYR A 44 7.74 -0.40 -9.27
C TYR A 44 6.22 -0.50 -9.45
N LEU A 45 5.42 0.00 -8.50
CA LEU A 45 3.96 -0.09 -8.52
C LEU A 45 3.31 0.60 -9.73
N LYS A 46 3.94 1.64 -10.29
CA LYS A 46 3.48 2.28 -11.54
C LYS A 46 3.46 1.34 -12.75
N THR A 47 4.25 0.27 -12.71
CA THR A 47 4.41 -0.71 -13.80
C THR A 47 3.95 -2.11 -13.42
N ALA A 48 3.80 -2.38 -12.13
CA ALA A 48 3.42 -3.68 -11.62
C ALA A 48 1.99 -4.05 -12.06
N PRO A 49 1.73 -5.33 -12.35
CA PRO A 49 0.36 -5.78 -12.48
C PRO A 49 -0.38 -5.57 -11.15
N SER A 50 -1.67 -5.27 -11.24
CA SER A 50 -2.51 -5.19 -10.06
C SER A 50 -2.46 -6.50 -9.26
N PRO A 51 -2.31 -6.45 -7.93
CA PRO A 51 -2.30 -7.67 -7.14
C PRO A 51 -3.65 -8.38 -7.27
N GLY A 52 -3.61 -9.62 -7.75
CA GLY A 52 -4.72 -10.56 -7.69
C GLY A 52 -4.55 -11.53 -6.52
N GLY A 53 -5.66 -11.93 -5.91
CA GLY A 53 -5.70 -13.01 -4.91
C GLY A 53 -6.27 -14.30 -5.50
N HIS A 54 -6.38 -15.34 -4.68
CA HIS A 54 -6.95 -16.65 -5.08
C HIS A 54 -8.40 -16.59 -5.63
N LEU A 55 -9.09 -15.44 -5.59
CA LEU A 55 -10.51 -15.32 -5.93
C LEU A 55 -10.85 -14.25 -7.00
N LYS A 56 -9.98 -13.28 -7.31
CA LYS A 56 -10.18 -12.27 -8.39
C LYS A 56 -8.85 -11.62 -8.80
N THR A 57 -8.81 -11.14 -10.04
CA THR A 57 -7.60 -10.82 -10.80
C THR A 57 -6.94 -9.46 -10.52
N ASN A 58 -7.58 -8.54 -9.77
CA ASN A 58 -7.00 -7.21 -9.49
C ASN A 58 -7.60 -6.48 -8.27
N CYS A 59 -6.77 -5.69 -7.59
CA CYS A 59 -7.13 -4.79 -6.50
C CYS A 59 -6.39 -3.44 -6.66
N ASP A 60 -6.82 -2.66 -7.65
CA ASP A 60 -6.21 -1.38 -8.01
C ASP A 60 -6.37 -0.34 -6.90
N GLU A 61 -7.44 -0.45 -6.10
CA GLU A 61 -7.70 0.40 -4.94
C GLU A 61 -6.55 0.35 -3.91
N LEU A 62 -5.92 -0.82 -3.74
CA LEU A 62 -4.79 -0.97 -2.84
C LEU A 62 -3.53 -0.25 -3.35
N ILE A 63 -3.31 -0.29 -4.67
CA ILE A 63 -2.21 0.46 -5.30
C ILE A 63 -2.47 1.96 -5.15
N ILE A 64 -3.69 2.43 -5.44
CA ILE A 64 -4.07 3.84 -5.30
C ILE A 64 -3.87 4.31 -3.86
N LEU A 65 -4.36 3.57 -2.86
CA LEU A 65 -4.19 3.92 -1.45
C LEU A 65 -2.71 4.06 -1.07
N THR A 66 -1.87 3.16 -1.59
CA THR A 66 -0.41 3.23 -1.39
C THR A 66 0.18 4.50 -2.03
N MET A 67 -0.25 4.86 -3.24
CA MET A 67 0.19 6.06 -3.94
C MET A 67 -0.26 7.34 -3.21
N ILE A 68 -1.47 7.36 -2.64
CA ILE A 68 -1.99 8.47 -1.81
C ILE A 68 -1.10 8.69 -0.59
N HIS A 69 -0.81 7.63 0.18
CA HIS A 69 0.04 7.75 1.37
C HIS A 69 1.49 8.12 1.03
N ALA A 70 1.99 7.71 -0.14
CA ALA A 70 3.29 8.13 -0.66
C ALA A 70 3.30 9.53 -1.29
N ARG A 71 2.18 10.26 -1.26
CA ARG A 71 2.03 11.62 -1.80
C ARG A 71 2.37 11.73 -3.29
N VAL A 72 2.02 10.71 -4.07
CA VAL A 72 2.10 10.81 -5.53
C VAL A 72 1.09 11.86 -6.01
N ASP A 73 1.53 12.77 -6.89
CA ASP A 73 0.65 13.78 -7.49
C ASP A 73 -0.53 13.10 -8.19
N GLU A 74 -1.76 13.51 -7.86
CA GLU A 74 -2.98 13.01 -8.47
C GLU A 74 -2.99 13.18 -9.99
N LYS A 75 -2.29 14.18 -10.53
CA LYS A 75 -2.15 14.40 -11.99
C LYS A 75 -1.28 13.34 -12.68
N ASN A 76 -0.65 12.45 -11.92
CA ASN A 76 0.10 11.35 -12.50
C ASN A 76 -0.81 10.49 -13.41
N PRO A 77 -0.41 10.19 -14.65
CA PRO A 77 -1.28 9.50 -15.60
C PRO A 77 -1.62 8.07 -15.17
N VAL A 78 -0.73 7.38 -14.45
CA VAL A 78 -1.01 6.05 -13.90
C VAL A 78 -2.04 6.15 -12.78
N PHE A 79 -1.89 7.14 -11.89
CA PHE A 79 -2.86 7.41 -10.83
C PHE A 79 -4.25 7.66 -11.40
N GLN A 80 -4.38 8.58 -12.37
CA GLN A 80 -5.65 8.90 -13.02
C GLN A 80 -6.28 7.69 -13.73
N LYS A 81 -5.46 6.88 -14.41
CA LYS A 81 -5.92 5.66 -15.06
C LYS A 81 -6.51 4.66 -14.05
N LEU A 82 -5.81 4.41 -12.95
CA LEU A 82 -6.28 3.50 -11.91
C LEU A 82 -7.55 4.04 -11.24
N LEU A 83 -7.56 5.32 -10.87
CA LEU A 83 -8.70 5.97 -10.23
C LEU A 83 -9.95 5.92 -11.11
N SER A 84 -9.83 6.26 -12.39
CA SER A 84 -10.93 6.16 -13.35
C SER A 84 -11.45 4.73 -13.47
N GLY A 85 -10.56 3.73 -13.43
CA GLY A 85 -10.93 2.32 -13.48
C GLY A 85 -11.77 1.89 -12.29
N VAL A 86 -11.32 2.20 -11.05
CA VAL A 86 -12.04 1.80 -9.83
C VAL A 86 -13.33 2.59 -9.62
N LEU A 87 -13.40 3.84 -10.07
CA LEU A 87 -14.64 4.63 -10.05
C LEU A 87 -15.71 4.07 -10.98
N SER A 88 -15.30 3.49 -12.12
CA SER A 88 -16.21 2.93 -13.12
C SER A 88 -16.59 1.47 -12.83
N ALA A 89 -15.87 0.80 -11.93
CA ALA A 89 -16.12 -0.59 -11.59
C ALA A 89 -17.41 -0.77 -10.76
N PRO A 90 -18.13 -1.89 -10.94
CA PRO A 90 -19.27 -2.23 -10.09
C PRO A 90 -18.83 -2.51 -8.65
N LEU A 91 -19.70 -2.18 -7.69
CA LEU A 91 -19.48 -2.49 -6.28
C LEU A 91 -19.92 -3.95 -6.02
N GLU A 92 -18.95 -4.86 -5.90
CA GLU A 92 -19.25 -6.31 -5.78
C GLU A 92 -18.48 -7.00 -4.66
N HIS A 93 -17.40 -6.40 -4.17
CA HIS A 93 -16.45 -7.05 -3.27
C HIS A 93 -16.14 -6.18 -2.07
N THR A 94 -16.46 -6.65 -0.86
CA THR A 94 -16.27 -5.88 0.40
C THR A 94 -14.88 -5.29 0.52
N TYR A 95 -13.84 -6.06 0.21
CA TYR A 95 -12.45 -5.61 0.32
C TYR A 95 -12.15 -4.42 -0.62
N LYS A 96 -12.55 -4.53 -1.90
CA LYS A 96 -12.33 -3.46 -2.89
C LYS A 96 -13.16 -2.23 -2.58
N VAL A 97 -14.42 -2.41 -2.18
CA VAL A 97 -15.32 -1.31 -1.84
C VAL A 97 -14.86 -0.55 -0.60
N ALA A 98 -14.37 -1.25 0.42
CA ALA A 98 -13.80 -0.62 1.61
C ALA A 98 -12.52 0.18 1.26
N LEU A 99 -11.62 -0.38 0.45
CA LEU A 99 -10.43 0.32 -0.03
C LEU A 99 -10.78 1.55 -0.87
N LEU A 100 -11.77 1.44 -1.75
CA LEU A 100 -12.26 2.58 -2.53
C LEU A 100 -12.77 3.69 -1.62
N ALA A 101 -13.61 3.38 -0.63
CA ALA A 101 -14.10 4.37 0.33
C ALA A 101 -12.96 5.12 1.04
N MET A 102 -11.93 4.39 1.50
CA MET A 102 -10.76 5.01 2.13
C MET A 102 -9.97 5.89 1.15
N CYS A 103 -9.77 5.45 -0.10
CA CYS A 103 -9.08 6.26 -1.12
C CYS A 103 -9.81 7.58 -1.36
N LEU A 104 -11.14 7.53 -1.51
CA LEU A 104 -11.93 8.71 -1.83
C LEU A 104 -12.01 9.71 -0.67
N GLU A 105 -12.02 9.21 0.58
CA GLU A 105 -11.97 10.04 1.79
C GLU A 105 -10.63 10.79 1.92
N GLU A 106 -9.51 10.12 1.60
CA GLU A 106 -8.18 10.73 1.66
C GLU A 106 -7.93 11.74 0.52
N LEU A 107 -8.64 11.61 -0.61
CA LEU A 107 -8.48 12.49 -1.77
C LEU A 107 -9.26 13.80 -1.63
N ASP A 108 -10.58 13.70 -1.68
CA ASP A 108 -11.49 14.85 -1.67
C ASP A 108 -12.88 14.38 -1.23
N PRO A 109 -13.12 14.29 0.09
CA PRO A 109 -14.35 13.70 0.61
C PRO A 109 -15.59 14.51 0.24
N ALA A 110 -15.43 15.83 0.03
CA ALA A 110 -16.53 16.70 -0.39
C ALA A 110 -16.93 16.43 -1.84
N TYR A 111 -15.96 16.31 -2.75
CA TYR A 111 -16.22 15.99 -4.15
C TYR A 111 -16.72 14.56 -4.35
N TYR A 112 -16.11 13.58 -3.67
CA TYR A 112 -16.43 12.16 -3.83
C TYR A 112 -17.58 11.66 -2.96
N GLN A 113 -18.23 12.55 -2.19
CA GLN A 113 -19.31 12.21 -1.26
C GLN A 113 -20.36 11.25 -1.85
N PRO A 114 -20.88 11.43 -3.08
CA PRO A 114 -21.89 10.52 -3.62
C PRO A 114 -21.37 9.07 -3.74
N ARG A 115 -20.14 8.91 -4.22
CA ARG A 115 -19.51 7.60 -4.38
C ARG A 115 -19.12 6.98 -3.03
N ILE A 116 -18.71 7.79 -2.06
CA ILE A 116 -18.46 7.34 -0.68
C ILE A 116 -19.76 6.80 -0.07
N ALA A 117 -20.89 7.50 -0.27
CA ALA A 117 -22.20 7.07 0.20
C ALA A 117 -22.63 5.73 -0.44
N GLN A 118 -22.39 5.54 -1.74
CA GLN A 118 -22.60 4.26 -2.42
C GLN A 118 -21.76 3.12 -1.82
N CYS A 119 -20.48 3.39 -1.53
CA CYS A 119 -19.61 2.40 -0.87
C CYS A 119 -20.13 2.05 0.52
N ALA A 120 -20.54 3.04 1.31
CA ALA A 120 -21.10 2.83 2.64
C ALA A 120 -22.39 1.99 2.60
N GLN A 121 -23.29 2.28 1.66
CA GLN A 121 -24.53 1.51 1.49
C GLN A 121 -24.22 0.05 1.14
N PHE A 122 -23.33 -0.20 0.17
CA PHE A 122 -22.89 -1.54 -0.18
C PHE A 122 -22.34 -2.30 1.04
N LEU A 123 -21.51 -1.64 1.87
CA LEU A 123 -20.93 -2.27 3.06
C LEU A 123 -22.00 -2.60 4.10
N ILE A 124 -22.98 -1.72 4.34
CA ILE A 124 -24.09 -2.00 5.26
C ILE A 124 -24.91 -3.19 4.78
N ASP A 125 -25.26 -3.20 3.49
CA ASP A 125 -26.04 -4.29 2.87
C ASP A 125 -25.33 -5.65 2.94
N ASN A 126 -23.99 -5.65 2.98
CA ASN A 126 -23.17 -6.86 3.03
C ASN A 126 -22.68 -7.24 4.44
N GLN A 127 -23.16 -6.55 5.49
CA GLN A 127 -22.84 -6.92 6.86
C GLN A 127 -23.59 -8.18 7.28
N CYS A 128 -22.86 -9.18 7.78
CA CYS A 128 -23.42 -10.42 8.29
C CYS A 128 -24.20 -10.16 9.60
N LYS A 129 -25.14 -11.07 9.94
CA LYS A 129 -25.92 -10.99 11.20
C LYS A 129 -25.06 -10.95 12.47
N ASN A 130 -23.83 -11.46 12.39
CA ASN A 130 -22.87 -11.46 13.49
C ASN A 130 -21.98 -10.18 13.53
N GLY A 131 -22.29 -9.17 12.72
CA GLY A 131 -21.56 -7.89 12.66
C GLY A 131 -20.28 -7.90 11.82
N GLN A 132 -19.86 -9.06 11.30
CA GLN A 132 -18.70 -9.16 10.40
C GLN A 132 -19.11 -8.85 8.95
N TRP A 133 -18.16 -8.97 8.02
CA TRP A 133 -18.43 -8.93 6.58
C TRP A 133 -18.03 -10.23 5.91
N SER A 134 -18.82 -10.63 4.90
CA SER A 134 -18.41 -11.65 3.94
C SER A 134 -17.59 -11.02 2.80
N TYR A 135 -17.22 -11.82 1.80
CA TYR A 135 -16.54 -11.32 0.59
C TYR A 135 -17.40 -10.37 -0.27
N GLY A 136 -18.68 -10.26 0.04
CA GLY A 136 -19.61 -9.35 -0.63
C GLY A 136 -20.40 -10.03 -1.75
N SER A 137 -21.51 -9.42 -2.09
CA SER A 137 -22.34 -9.74 -3.25
C SER A 137 -22.93 -8.44 -3.81
N PRO A 138 -23.16 -8.33 -5.12
CA PRO A 138 -23.77 -7.15 -5.71
C PRO A 138 -25.08 -6.78 -5.01
N THR A 139 -25.29 -5.49 -4.72
CA THR A 139 -26.51 -5.01 -4.05
C THR A 139 -27.27 -4.04 -4.94
N LYS A 140 -28.59 -4.25 -5.08
CA LYS A 140 -29.47 -3.40 -5.90
C LYS A 140 -29.71 -2.01 -5.30
N ALA A 141 -29.49 -1.84 -4.00
CA ALA A 141 -29.74 -0.56 -3.32
C ALA A 141 -28.82 0.57 -3.83
N VAL A 142 -27.63 0.21 -4.33
CA VAL A 142 -26.67 1.17 -4.88
C VAL A 142 -27.18 1.83 -6.17
N ASP A 143 -28.00 1.13 -6.97
CA ASP A 143 -28.45 1.59 -8.29
C ASP A 143 -29.34 2.85 -8.21
N GLY A 144 -29.99 3.08 -7.07
CA GLY A 144 -30.87 4.24 -6.83
C GLY A 144 -30.19 5.45 -6.18
N MET A 145 -28.89 5.35 -5.88
CA MET A 145 -28.17 6.40 -5.15
C MET A 145 -27.58 7.47 -6.08
N PRO A 146 -27.41 8.71 -5.60
CA PRO A 146 -26.71 9.76 -6.34
C PRO A 146 -25.34 9.29 -6.86
N THR A 147 -25.05 9.58 -8.11
CA THR A 147 -23.77 9.27 -8.76
C THR A 147 -22.83 10.46 -8.71
N LEU A 148 -21.53 10.19 -8.85
CA LEU A 148 -20.52 11.24 -8.95
C LEU A 148 -20.73 12.03 -10.25
N GLU A 149 -20.91 13.35 -10.12
CA GLU A 149 -20.95 14.25 -11.27
C GLU A 149 -19.53 14.58 -11.76
N PRO A 150 -19.31 14.81 -13.07
CA PRO A 150 -18.02 15.22 -13.59
C PRO A 150 -17.53 16.52 -12.93
N ARG A 151 -16.25 16.58 -12.55
CA ARG A 151 -15.62 17.80 -12.01
C ARG A 151 -15.76 18.92 -13.04
N LYS A 152 -16.45 20.00 -12.69
CA LYS A 152 -16.54 21.20 -13.53
C LYS A 152 -15.14 21.76 -13.74
N ALA A 153 -14.75 22.00 -14.98
CA ALA A 153 -13.50 22.68 -15.29
C ALA A 153 -13.57 24.09 -14.67
N VAL A 154 -12.65 24.39 -13.75
CA VAL A 154 -12.46 25.78 -13.30
C VAL A 154 -11.88 26.56 -14.47
N GLU A 155 -12.62 27.55 -14.97
CA GLU A 155 -12.11 28.48 -15.98
C GLU A 155 -10.83 29.09 -15.44
N SER A 156 -9.71 28.87 -16.14
CA SER A 156 -8.46 29.56 -15.85
C SER A 156 -8.73 31.07 -15.93
N GLY A 157 -8.62 31.74 -14.79
CA GLY A 157 -8.81 33.19 -14.69
C GLY A 157 -7.96 33.95 -15.72
N PRO A 158 -8.35 35.18 -16.08
CA PRO A 158 -7.70 35.92 -17.16
C PRO A 158 -6.19 36.01 -16.93
N LYS A 159 -5.41 35.60 -17.94
CA LYS A 159 -3.95 35.78 -17.94
C LYS A 159 -3.62 37.25 -17.64
N PRO A 160 -2.65 37.54 -16.76
CA PRO A 160 -2.21 38.90 -16.52
C PRO A 160 -1.74 39.51 -17.85
N LYS A 161 -2.25 40.70 -18.17
CA LYS A 161 -1.76 41.49 -19.31
C LYS A 161 -0.33 41.91 -18.99
N GLY A 162 0.59 41.62 -19.91
CA GLY A 162 1.98 42.06 -19.84
C GLY A 162 2.14 43.57 -19.97
#